data_AF-A0A9E1W4X4-F1
#
_entry.id   AF-A0A9E1W4X4-F1
#
_cell.length_a   1.000
_cell.length_b   1.000
_cell.length_c   1.000
_cell.angle_alpha   90.00
_cell.angle_beta   90.00
_cell.angle_gamma   90.00
#
_symmetry.space_group_name_H-M   'P 1'
#
loop_
_entity.id
_entity.type
_entity.pdbx_description
1 polymer ?
#
loop_
_entity_poly.entity_id
_entity_poly.type
_entity_poly.pdbx_seq_one_letter_code
_entity_poly.pdbx_strand_id
1 'polypeptide(L)'
;MSDDYDFDLGSHTRIITTSSAEAQEWFDRGLNWSYAFSREEAHRCFEKVVELDPTCAIGYWGLAYSLGPYYNGPWDRMPAPLRAHVNQHVHGFMAQAQEHASSASAAEQALIAAYAIRCPEPANDSLEIYAQWDDDYADAMVAVAERFLADDDVVALAIDALMCRTPWQLWDLEKRCPAEGASTVQALELLDMALERAATEERPPHPGLLHFKIHIMEMSPTPEAGLPEADVLRSLIPDAAHLIHMPSHLYVLCGQFQDSLDANVEAVVADEKYMAANPEVGIYSIYMLHNIHFQMYSAMFLGQYEPALKAGNQIWETVTPEVLQHENEFLVNYLEAFYGMKVHVYIRFGKWQEIIDEPMPTHPDLFCVTTALWHYAKGVAYAASGDVQRAADQQDLFAQAFDRVPEDRKVFNNESRDMLKVGEAMLSGELEYRRGKFDLAFAELRRCVELYDQLNYSEPWVWMQPPRHALGALLLEQGHVEEAATVYRADLGLDDTLVRPSQHPGNLWALHGYRECCELLGRLDEAADIAAQLAEAAKSADIDVTSSCFCRLEESCCES
;
A
#
# COMPACT_ATOMS: atom_id res chain seq x y z
N MET A 1 -8.37 12.50 -36.63
CA MET A 1 -9.45 13.21 -35.93
C MET A 1 -8.94 13.43 -34.52
N SER A 2 -9.25 14.54 -33.83
CA SER A 2 -8.72 14.70 -32.47
C SER A 2 -9.40 13.66 -31.59
N ASP A 3 -8.66 12.66 -31.17
CA ASP A 3 -9.16 11.68 -30.22
C ASP A 3 -9.53 12.41 -28.93
N ASP A 4 -10.77 12.23 -28.50
CA ASP A 4 -11.38 12.79 -27.28
C ASP A 4 -10.82 12.10 -26.01
N TYR A 5 -9.64 11.48 -26.11
CA TYR A 5 -8.99 10.72 -25.07
C TYR A 5 -7.80 11.51 -24.53
N ASP A 6 -8.02 12.23 -23.44
CA ASP A 6 -7.07 13.22 -22.92
C ASP A 6 -6.00 12.62 -21.98
N PHE A 7 -5.85 11.30 -21.90
CA PHE A 7 -4.86 10.63 -21.04
C PHE A 7 -3.57 10.27 -21.80
N ASP A 8 -2.42 10.69 -21.26
CA ASP A 8 -1.07 10.31 -21.66
C ASP A 8 -0.65 9.04 -20.93
N LEU A 9 -0.69 7.92 -21.66
CA LEU A 9 -0.31 6.59 -21.17
C LEU A 9 1.08 6.18 -21.65
N GLY A 10 1.93 7.15 -21.98
CA GLY A 10 3.27 6.89 -22.50
C GLY A 10 3.25 6.24 -23.89
N SER A 11 4.35 5.59 -24.24
CA SER A 11 4.63 5.11 -25.61
C SER A 11 4.65 3.59 -25.77
N HIS A 12 4.33 2.84 -24.71
CA HIS A 12 4.30 1.38 -24.79
C HIS A 12 3.14 0.93 -25.68
N THR A 13 3.43 0.02 -26.61
CA THR A 13 2.46 -0.50 -27.59
C THR A 13 2.69 -1.98 -27.83
N ARG A 14 1.63 -2.70 -28.17
CA ARG A 14 1.64 -4.12 -28.55
C ARG A 14 0.93 -4.29 -29.89
N ILE A 15 1.67 -4.71 -30.92
CA ILE A 15 1.05 -5.00 -32.22
C ILE A 15 0.06 -6.16 -32.07
N ILE A 16 -1.20 -5.93 -32.45
CA ILE A 16 -2.27 -6.92 -32.44
C ILE A 16 -2.78 -7.27 -33.83
N THR A 17 -3.43 -8.42 -33.95
CA THR A 17 -4.08 -8.85 -35.19
C THR A 17 -5.40 -8.13 -35.39
N THR A 18 -5.33 -6.96 -36.03
CA THR A 18 -6.48 -6.18 -36.49
C THR A 18 -6.15 -5.45 -37.79
N SER A 19 -7.19 -5.08 -38.55
CA SER A 19 -7.06 -4.16 -39.68
C SER A 19 -7.46 -2.72 -39.34
N SER A 20 -7.98 -2.49 -38.12
CA SER A 20 -8.41 -1.18 -37.64
C SER A 20 -7.28 -0.52 -36.85
N ALA A 21 -6.74 0.57 -37.38
CA ALA A 21 -5.73 1.37 -36.68
C ALA A 21 -6.28 1.97 -35.38
N GLU A 22 -7.57 2.33 -35.35
CA GLU A 22 -8.22 2.83 -34.15
C GLU A 22 -8.35 1.72 -33.09
N ALA A 23 -8.68 0.48 -33.49
CA ALA A 23 -8.75 -0.65 -32.55
C ALA A 23 -7.36 -0.98 -31.96
N GLN A 24 -6.29 -0.87 -32.76
CA GLN A 24 -4.91 -1.00 -32.28
C GLN A 24 -4.60 0.03 -31.19
N GLU A 25 -4.92 1.31 -31.44
CA GLU A 25 -4.68 2.38 -30.47
C GLU A 25 -5.47 2.20 -29.17
N TRP A 26 -6.75 1.81 -29.25
CA TRP A 26 -7.55 1.49 -28.06
C TRP A 26 -7.04 0.26 -27.31
N PHE A 27 -6.46 -0.73 -28.02
CA PHE A 27 -5.85 -1.88 -27.37
C PHE A 27 -4.60 -1.48 -26.58
N ASP A 28 -3.73 -0.64 -27.17
CA ASP A 28 -2.53 -0.13 -26.49
C ASP A 28 -2.91 0.64 -25.21
N ARG A 29 -3.95 1.48 -25.28
CA ARG A 29 -4.51 2.18 -24.10
C ARG A 29 -5.00 1.19 -23.04
N GLY A 30 -5.81 0.22 -23.44
CA GLY A 30 -6.36 -0.80 -22.54
C GLY A 30 -5.28 -1.64 -21.86
N LEU A 31 -4.23 -2.00 -22.60
CA LEU A 31 -3.09 -2.75 -22.07
C LEU A 31 -2.30 -1.94 -21.05
N ASN A 32 -1.99 -0.67 -21.34
CA ASN A 32 -1.28 0.21 -20.41
C ASN A 32 -2.08 0.47 -19.13
N TRP A 33 -3.40 0.68 -19.23
CA TRP A 33 -4.26 0.74 -18.04
C TRP A 33 -4.34 -0.57 -17.28
N SER A 34 -4.27 -1.70 -17.97
CA SER A 34 -4.22 -3.00 -17.30
C SER A 34 -2.92 -3.18 -16.53
N TYR A 35 -1.77 -2.78 -17.08
CA TYR A 35 -0.51 -2.74 -16.34
C TYR A 35 -0.55 -1.77 -15.17
N ALA A 36 -1.30 -0.68 -15.27
CA ALA A 36 -1.55 0.25 -14.17
C ALA A 36 -2.60 -0.23 -13.16
N PHE A 37 -3.13 -1.44 -13.30
CA PHE A 37 -4.25 -1.94 -12.47
C PHE A 37 -5.50 -1.04 -12.43
N SER A 38 -5.65 -0.09 -13.36
CA SER A 38 -6.87 0.70 -13.57
C SER A 38 -7.88 -0.13 -14.38
N ARG A 39 -8.42 -1.16 -13.75
CA ARG A 39 -9.20 -2.23 -14.38
C ARG A 39 -10.46 -1.74 -15.10
N GLU A 40 -11.18 -0.80 -14.49
CA GLU A 40 -12.41 -0.23 -15.04
C GLU A 40 -12.13 0.55 -16.34
N GLU A 41 -11.08 1.37 -16.36
CA GLU A 41 -10.68 2.12 -17.56
C GLU A 41 -10.10 1.22 -18.65
N ALA A 42 -9.29 0.21 -18.26
CA ALA A 42 -8.83 -0.82 -19.17
C ALA A 42 -10.00 -1.53 -19.86
N HIS A 43 -11.04 -1.88 -19.10
CA HIS A 43 -12.25 -2.52 -19.63
C HIS A 43 -12.95 -1.65 -20.67
N ARG A 44 -13.17 -0.36 -20.38
CA ARG A 44 -13.76 0.61 -21.34
C ARG A 44 -12.94 0.71 -22.62
N CYS A 45 -11.60 0.69 -22.52
CA CYS A 45 -10.73 0.69 -23.69
C CYS A 45 -10.93 -0.58 -24.54
N PHE A 46 -10.99 -1.76 -23.92
CA PHE A 46 -11.21 -3.01 -24.65
C PHE A 46 -12.63 -3.14 -25.22
N GLU A 47 -13.65 -2.53 -24.60
CA GLU A 47 -14.98 -2.42 -25.19
C GLU A 47 -14.92 -1.66 -26.52
N LYS A 48 -14.12 -0.58 -26.59
CA LYS A 48 -13.88 0.15 -27.84
C LYS A 48 -13.15 -0.67 -28.88
N VAL A 49 -12.20 -1.51 -28.49
CA VAL A 49 -11.53 -2.44 -29.42
C VAL A 49 -12.54 -3.33 -30.13
N VAL A 50 -13.43 -3.99 -29.38
CA VAL A 50 -14.42 -4.91 -29.97
C VAL A 50 -15.59 -4.21 -30.65
N GLU A 51 -15.88 -2.94 -30.31
CA GLU A 51 -16.81 -2.09 -31.06
C GLU A 51 -16.26 -1.77 -32.46
N LEU A 52 -14.97 -1.43 -32.54
CA LEU A 52 -14.29 -1.02 -33.77
C LEU A 52 -13.89 -2.19 -34.67
N ASP A 53 -13.49 -3.31 -34.07
CA ASP A 53 -13.21 -4.57 -34.76
C ASP A 53 -13.83 -5.75 -33.98
N PRO A 54 -15.10 -6.11 -34.29
CA PRO A 54 -15.78 -7.24 -33.65
C PRO A 54 -15.14 -8.61 -33.92
N THR A 55 -14.13 -8.69 -34.79
CA THR A 55 -13.38 -9.92 -35.07
C THR A 55 -11.99 -9.94 -34.41
N CYS A 56 -11.65 -8.89 -33.66
CA CYS A 56 -10.39 -8.80 -32.92
C CYS A 56 -10.42 -9.73 -31.69
N ALA A 57 -9.89 -10.94 -31.85
CA ALA A 57 -9.91 -11.97 -30.82
C ALA A 57 -9.28 -11.52 -29.50
N ILE A 58 -8.14 -10.81 -29.58
CA ILE A 58 -7.42 -10.32 -28.39
C ILE A 58 -8.15 -9.17 -27.69
N GLY A 59 -9.06 -8.46 -28.37
CA GLY A 59 -9.95 -7.47 -27.72
C GLY A 59 -10.89 -8.11 -26.70
N TYR A 60 -11.48 -9.26 -27.05
CA TYR A 60 -12.29 -10.04 -26.10
C TYR A 60 -11.45 -10.65 -24.97
N TRP A 61 -10.22 -11.07 -25.25
CA TRP A 61 -9.27 -11.43 -24.20
C TRP A 61 -8.99 -10.24 -23.28
N GLY A 62 -8.86 -9.03 -23.80
CA GLY A 62 -8.68 -7.81 -23.00
C GLY A 62 -9.87 -7.53 -22.08
N LEU A 63 -11.11 -7.74 -22.55
CA LEU A 63 -12.31 -7.64 -21.70
C LEU A 63 -12.28 -8.66 -20.55
N ALA A 64 -11.88 -9.91 -20.84
CA ALA A 64 -11.70 -10.95 -19.83
C ALA A 64 -10.57 -10.59 -18.84
N TYR A 65 -9.41 -10.21 -19.36
CA TYR A 65 -8.22 -9.86 -18.59
C TYR A 65 -8.45 -8.65 -17.71
N SER A 66 -9.17 -7.62 -18.16
CA SER A 66 -9.49 -6.41 -17.39
C SER A 66 -10.56 -6.61 -16.33
N LEU A 67 -11.40 -7.65 -16.42
CA LEU A 67 -12.44 -7.95 -15.43
C LEU A 67 -12.00 -9.01 -14.40
N GLY A 68 -11.12 -9.95 -14.78
CA GLY A 68 -10.73 -11.09 -13.96
C GLY A 68 -9.92 -10.77 -12.68
N PRO A 69 -9.57 -11.78 -11.89
CA PRO A 69 -8.73 -11.64 -10.70
C PRO A 69 -7.31 -11.16 -11.05
N TYR A 70 -6.65 -10.51 -10.11
CA TYR A 70 -5.26 -10.02 -10.21
C TYR A 70 -4.65 -9.87 -8.81
N TYR A 71 -3.38 -9.49 -8.72
CA TYR A 71 -2.62 -9.43 -7.47
C TYR A 71 -3.31 -8.65 -6.32
N ASN A 72 -3.88 -7.47 -6.59
CA ASN A 72 -4.56 -6.66 -5.54
C ASN A 72 -6.04 -7.03 -5.35
N GLY A 73 -6.65 -7.71 -6.32
CA GLY A 73 -8.03 -8.19 -6.26
C GLY A 73 -8.14 -9.67 -6.63
N PRO A 74 -7.59 -10.57 -5.80
CA PRO A 74 -7.78 -12.01 -5.95
C PRO A 74 -9.21 -12.42 -5.61
N TRP A 75 -9.57 -13.66 -5.95
CA TRP A 75 -10.93 -14.18 -5.76
C TRP A 75 -11.41 -14.08 -4.30
N ASP A 76 -10.58 -14.47 -3.34
CA ASP A 76 -10.94 -14.51 -1.92
C ASP A 76 -11.27 -13.12 -1.31
N ARG A 77 -10.80 -12.03 -1.94
CA ARG A 77 -11.18 -10.66 -1.57
C ARG A 77 -12.53 -10.20 -2.14
N MET A 78 -13.03 -10.87 -3.16
CA MET A 78 -14.33 -10.55 -3.75
C MET A 78 -15.46 -11.25 -2.97
N PRO A 79 -16.57 -10.57 -2.65
CA PRO A 79 -17.76 -11.22 -2.13
C PRO A 79 -18.30 -12.28 -3.10
N ALA A 80 -18.91 -13.35 -2.58
CA ALA A 80 -19.45 -14.46 -3.37
C ALA A 80 -20.30 -14.03 -4.60
N PRO A 81 -21.26 -13.08 -4.49
CA PRO A 81 -22.04 -12.63 -5.65
C PRO A 81 -21.17 -11.96 -6.72
N LEU A 82 -20.17 -11.18 -6.31
CA LEU A 82 -19.25 -10.50 -7.22
C LEU A 82 -18.34 -11.51 -7.93
N ARG A 83 -17.77 -12.48 -7.20
CA ARG A 83 -16.95 -13.56 -7.80
C ARG A 83 -17.71 -14.30 -8.88
N ALA A 84 -18.92 -14.77 -8.57
CA ALA A 84 -19.74 -15.51 -9.51
C ALA A 84 -20.06 -14.68 -10.76
N HIS A 85 -20.37 -13.39 -10.58
CA HIS A 85 -20.60 -12.45 -11.66
C HIS A 85 -19.36 -12.27 -12.55
N VAL A 86 -18.20 -12.01 -11.94
CA VAL A 86 -16.92 -11.86 -12.65
C VAL A 86 -16.59 -13.13 -13.44
N ASN A 87 -16.63 -14.31 -12.80
CA ASN A 87 -16.34 -15.58 -13.46
C ASN A 87 -17.24 -15.83 -14.68
N GLN A 88 -18.55 -15.57 -14.54
CA GLN A 88 -19.49 -15.75 -15.65
C GLN A 88 -19.16 -14.86 -16.86
N HIS A 89 -18.82 -13.59 -16.62
CA HIS A 89 -18.50 -12.64 -17.70
C HIS A 89 -17.16 -12.94 -18.34
N VAL A 90 -16.14 -13.24 -17.53
CA VAL A 90 -14.81 -13.65 -18.02
C VAL A 90 -14.93 -14.89 -18.91
N HIS A 91 -15.68 -15.91 -18.48
CA HIS A 91 -15.94 -17.10 -19.30
C HIS A 91 -16.63 -16.75 -20.62
N GLY A 92 -17.63 -15.86 -20.59
CA GLY A 92 -18.34 -15.40 -21.77
C GLY A 92 -17.42 -14.69 -22.78
N PHE A 93 -16.60 -13.76 -22.32
CA PHE A 93 -15.62 -13.06 -23.16
C PHE A 93 -14.59 -14.02 -23.75
N MET A 94 -14.12 -15.00 -22.97
CA MET A 94 -13.18 -16.00 -23.47
C MET A 94 -13.80 -16.90 -24.55
N ALA A 95 -15.09 -17.22 -24.47
CA ALA A 95 -15.78 -17.92 -25.55
C ALA A 95 -15.79 -17.12 -26.86
N GLN A 96 -16.01 -15.79 -26.78
CA GLN A 96 -15.93 -14.91 -27.96
C GLN A 96 -14.50 -14.77 -28.50
N ALA A 97 -13.50 -14.64 -27.61
CA ALA A 97 -12.09 -14.63 -27.99
C ALA A 97 -11.71 -15.90 -28.76
N GLN A 98 -12.15 -17.08 -28.30
CA GLN A 98 -11.91 -18.36 -28.95
C GLN A 98 -12.60 -18.50 -30.31
N GLU A 99 -13.81 -17.94 -30.49
CA GLU A 99 -14.52 -17.92 -31.79
C GLU A 99 -13.68 -17.24 -32.88
N HIS A 100 -12.97 -16.15 -32.51
CA HIS A 100 -12.18 -15.36 -33.44
C HIS A 100 -10.68 -15.71 -33.46
N ALA A 101 -10.20 -16.56 -32.55
CA ALA A 101 -8.77 -16.86 -32.38
C ALA A 101 -8.08 -17.46 -33.62
N SER A 102 -8.81 -18.17 -34.48
CA SER A 102 -8.19 -18.86 -35.64
C SER A 102 -7.50 -17.93 -36.64
N SER A 103 -7.91 -16.66 -36.72
CA SER A 103 -7.29 -15.62 -37.55
C SER A 103 -6.25 -14.77 -36.82
N ALA A 104 -6.11 -14.93 -35.50
CA ALA A 104 -5.19 -14.16 -34.66
C ALA A 104 -3.73 -14.63 -34.82
N SER A 105 -2.78 -13.84 -34.34
CA SER A 105 -1.36 -14.20 -34.33
C SER A 105 -1.10 -15.42 -33.44
N ALA A 106 0.04 -16.09 -33.64
CA ALA A 106 0.39 -17.27 -32.85
C ALA A 106 0.51 -16.96 -31.34
N ALA A 107 0.98 -15.76 -30.99
CA ALA A 107 1.08 -15.30 -29.60
C ALA A 107 -0.31 -15.01 -29.01
N GLU A 108 -1.17 -14.29 -29.74
CA GLU A 108 -2.55 -14.03 -29.32
C GLU A 108 -3.35 -15.32 -29.10
N GLN A 109 -3.26 -16.28 -30.03
CA GLN A 109 -3.88 -17.59 -29.88
C GLN A 109 -3.43 -18.31 -28.59
N ALA A 110 -2.15 -18.19 -28.25
CA ALA A 110 -1.59 -18.81 -27.06
C ALA A 110 -2.07 -18.12 -25.77
N LEU A 111 -2.10 -16.78 -25.75
CA LEU A 111 -2.65 -15.99 -24.64
C LEU A 111 -4.13 -16.28 -24.39
N ILE A 112 -4.93 -16.33 -25.47
CA ILE A 112 -6.36 -16.67 -25.41
C ILE A 112 -6.54 -18.10 -24.86
N ALA A 113 -5.76 -19.06 -25.36
CA ALA A 113 -5.84 -20.43 -24.90
C ALA A 113 -5.46 -20.58 -23.42
N ALA A 114 -4.42 -19.87 -22.97
CA ALA A 114 -4.01 -19.88 -21.57
C ALA A 114 -5.06 -19.24 -20.66
N TYR A 115 -5.57 -18.05 -20.97
CA TYR A 115 -6.53 -17.37 -20.11
C TYR A 115 -7.88 -18.10 -20.00
N ALA A 116 -8.26 -18.89 -21.02
CA ALA A 116 -9.45 -19.73 -20.96
C ALA A 116 -9.37 -20.83 -19.89
N ILE A 117 -8.16 -21.20 -19.44
CA ILE A 117 -7.94 -22.13 -18.33
C ILE A 117 -8.28 -21.49 -16.98
N ARG A 118 -8.14 -20.16 -16.87
CA ARG A 118 -8.39 -19.41 -15.62
C ARG A 118 -9.87 -19.38 -15.22
N CYS A 119 -10.78 -19.40 -16.20
CA CYS A 119 -12.23 -19.46 -16.01
C CYS A 119 -12.88 -20.45 -17.01
N PRO A 120 -12.68 -21.77 -16.84
CA PRO A 120 -13.06 -22.77 -17.83
C PRO A 120 -14.57 -23.08 -17.83
N GLU A 121 -15.31 -22.67 -16.80
CA GLU A 121 -16.75 -22.84 -16.69
C GLU A 121 -17.46 -21.60 -16.11
N PRO A 122 -18.72 -21.31 -16.50
CA PRO A 122 -19.39 -20.05 -16.16
C PRO A 122 -19.91 -19.97 -14.72
N ALA A 123 -19.93 -21.09 -13.98
CA ALA A 123 -20.53 -21.15 -12.65
C ALA A 123 -19.60 -21.88 -11.68
N ASN A 124 -19.07 -21.12 -10.73
CA ASN A 124 -18.31 -21.61 -9.59
C ASN A 124 -18.37 -20.56 -8.47
N ASP A 125 -18.21 -20.97 -7.22
CA ASP A 125 -17.96 -20.05 -6.10
C ASP A 125 -17.05 -20.70 -5.03
N SER A 126 -16.37 -21.79 -5.40
CA SER A 126 -15.41 -22.47 -4.54
C SER A 126 -14.04 -21.82 -4.68
N LEU A 127 -13.55 -21.24 -3.59
CA LEU A 127 -12.20 -20.66 -3.53
C LEU A 127 -11.10 -21.69 -3.79
N GLU A 128 -11.30 -22.95 -3.39
CA GLU A 128 -10.35 -24.03 -3.66
C GLU A 128 -10.23 -24.32 -5.17
N ILE A 129 -11.35 -24.29 -5.89
CA ILE A 129 -11.35 -24.49 -7.35
C ILE A 129 -10.74 -23.26 -8.04
N TYR A 130 -11.08 -22.05 -7.59
CA TYR A 130 -10.48 -20.84 -8.14
C TYR A 130 -8.96 -20.79 -7.96
N ALA A 131 -8.45 -21.19 -6.80
CA ALA A 131 -7.01 -21.31 -6.56
C ALA A 131 -6.37 -22.32 -7.53
N GLN A 132 -7.00 -23.48 -7.74
CA GLN A 132 -6.51 -24.45 -8.72
C GLN A 132 -6.49 -23.89 -10.15
N TRP A 133 -7.49 -23.10 -10.54
CA TRP A 133 -7.50 -22.47 -11.87
C TRP A 133 -6.45 -21.37 -12.03
N ASP A 134 -6.15 -20.61 -10.98
CA ASP A 134 -5.02 -19.67 -10.99
C ASP A 134 -3.68 -20.43 -11.13
N ASP A 135 -3.53 -21.57 -10.46
CA ASP A 135 -2.35 -22.44 -10.62
C ASP A 135 -2.21 -22.99 -12.04
N ASP A 136 -3.29 -23.53 -12.60
CA ASP A 136 -3.32 -24.09 -13.96
C ASP A 136 -3.09 -22.99 -15.02
N TYR A 137 -3.64 -21.80 -14.80
CA TYR A 137 -3.42 -20.62 -15.66
C TYR A 137 -1.96 -20.16 -15.62
N ALA A 138 -1.35 -20.08 -14.43
CA ALA A 138 0.05 -19.70 -14.28
C ALA A 138 0.99 -20.72 -14.97
N ASP A 139 0.73 -22.02 -14.83
CA ASP A 139 1.49 -23.06 -15.56
C ASP A 139 1.34 -22.92 -17.07
N ALA A 140 0.12 -22.64 -17.55
CA ALA A 140 -0.12 -22.40 -18.96
C ALA A 140 0.63 -21.16 -19.47
N MET A 141 0.63 -20.06 -18.71
CA MET A 141 1.33 -18.84 -19.06
C MET A 141 2.84 -19.00 -19.07
N VAL A 142 3.42 -19.81 -18.16
CA VAL A 142 4.84 -20.19 -18.22
C VAL A 142 5.15 -20.88 -19.54
N ALA A 143 4.34 -21.86 -19.95
CA ALA A 143 4.54 -22.55 -21.23
C ALA A 143 4.39 -21.61 -22.45
N VAL A 144 3.51 -20.60 -22.35
CA VAL A 144 3.40 -19.55 -23.37
C VAL A 144 4.66 -18.67 -23.39
N ALA A 145 5.16 -18.23 -22.24
CA ALA A 145 6.38 -17.44 -22.14
C ALA A 145 7.61 -18.19 -22.67
N GLU A 146 7.75 -19.49 -22.40
CA GLU A 146 8.83 -20.30 -22.97
C GLU A 146 8.80 -20.31 -24.51
N ARG A 147 7.61 -20.32 -25.12
CA ARG A 147 7.43 -20.30 -26.57
C ARG A 147 7.69 -18.91 -27.19
N PHE A 148 7.35 -17.84 -26.47
CA PHE A 148 7.43 -16.46 -26.94
C PHE A 148 8.36 -15.62 -26.07
N LEU A 149 9.48 -16.19 -25.64
CA LEU A 149 10.34 -15.59 -24.60
C LEU A 149 10.87 -14.19 -24.93
N ALA A 150 10.96 -13.84 -26.22
CA ALA A 150 11.40 -12.53 -26.71
C ALA A 150 10.30 -11.45 -26.74
N ASP A 151 9.04 -11.82 -26.48
CA ASP A 151 7.88 -10.94 -26.39
C ASP A 151 7.71 -10.50 -24.91
N ASP A 152 8.07 -9.25 -24.62
CA ASP A 152 8.13 -8.73 -23.25
C ASP A 152 6.74 -8.64 -22.59
N ASP A 153 5.66 -8.42 -23.35
CA ASP A 153 4.30 -8.44 -22.78
C ASP A 153 3.90 -9.87 -22.38
N VAL A 154 4.25 -10.88 -23.20
CA VAL A 154 3.94 -12.28 -22.84
C VAL A 154 4.69 -12.68 -21.57
N VAL A 155 5.95 -12.26 -21.44
CA VAL A 155 6.73 -12.50 -20.22
C VAL A 155 6.12 -11.76 -19.03
N ALA A 156 5.73 -10.48 -19.19
CA ALA A 156 5.07 -9.71 -18.14
C ALA A 156 3.76 -10.37 -17.68
N LEU A 157 2.90 -10.81 -18.61
CA LEU A 157 1.65 -11.50 -18.29
C LEU A 157 1.86 -12.86 -17.61
N ALA A 158 2.97 -13.55 -17.91
CA ALA A 158 3.33 -14.78 -17.19
C ALA A 158 3.80 -14.49 -15.77
N ILE A 159 4.55 -13.40 -15.56
CA ILE A 159 4.94 -12.94 -14.22
C ILE A 159 3.71 -12.57 -13.39
N ASP A 160 2.76 -11.81 -13.96
CA ASP A 160 1.47 -11.49 -13.30
C ASP A 160 0.73 -12.76 -12.89
N ALA A 161 0.64 -13.76 -13.77
CA ALA A 161 0.00 -15.04 -13.47
C ALA A 161 0.71 -15.78 -12.31
N LEU A 162 2.05 -15.81 -12.30
CA LEU A 162 2.83 -16.43 -11.24
C LEU A 162 2.66 -15.73 -9.88
N MET A 163 2.57 -14.39 -9.88
CA MET A 163 2.30 -13.60 -8.67
C MET A 163 0.89 -13.89 -8.11
N CYS A 164 -0.09 -14.10 -8.98
CA CYS A 164 -1.48 -14.37 -8.60
C CYS A 164 -1.69 -15.73 -7.89
N ARG A 165 -0.71 -16.63 -7.87
CA ARG A 165 -0.80 -17.90 -7.11
C ARG A 165 -0.84 -17.67 -5.60
N THR A 166 -0.06 -16.69 -5.14
CA THR A 166 0.13 -16.40 -3.72
C THR A 166 0.14 -14.88 -3.52
N PRO A 167 -0.99 -14.21 -3.83
CA PRO A 167 -1.08 -12.75 -3.73
C PRO A 167 -0.79 -12.32 -2.29
N TRP A 168 0.06 -11.30 -2.11
CA TRP A 168 0.52 -10.82 -0.79
C TRP A 168 1.31 -11.85 0.04
N GLN A 169 1.73 -12.96 -0.56
CA GLN A 169 2.44 -14.05 0.11
C GLN A 169 3.65 -14.52 -0.73
N LEU A 170 4.32 -13.60 -1.42
CA LEU A 170 5.49 -13.91 -2.26
C LEU A 170 6.74 -14.23 -1.42
N TRP A 171 6.82 -13.73 -0.18
CA TRP A 171 7.96 -13.91 0.71
C TRP A 171 7.50 -14.37 2.10
N ASP A 172 8.29 -15.26 2.71
CA ASP A 172 8.22 -15.56 4.14
C ASP A 172 9.05 -14.50 4.87
N LEU A 173 8.37 -13.55 5.50
CA LEU A 173 9.01 -12.37 6.11
C LEU A 173 9.92 -12.74 7.28
N GLU A 174 9.55 -13.78 8.04
CA GLU A 174 10.29 -14.27 9.21
C GLU A 174 11.53 -15.06 8.78
N LYS A 175 11.36 -15.98 7.82
CA LYS A 175 12.50 -16.75 7.27
C LYS A 175 13.35 -15.96 6.29
N ARG A 176 12.87 -14.80 5.82
CA ARG A 176 13.53 -13.89 4.89
C ARG A 176 13.91 -14.57 3.58
N CYS A 177 12.99 -15.38 3.07
CA CYS A 177 13.16 -16.15 1.84
C CYS A 177 11.84 -16.17 1.06
N PRO A 178 11.85 -16.57 -0.23
CA PRO A 178 10.62 -16.84 -0.96
C PRO A 178 9.68 -17.75 -0.15
N ALA A 179 8.39 -17.45 -0.14
CA ALA A 179 7.42 -18.24 0.62
C ALA A 179 7.27 -19.64 0.02
N GLU A 180 6.95 -20.62 0.87
CA GLU A 180 6.64 -21.97 0.40
C GLU A 180 5.37 -21.95 -0.47
N GLY A 181 5.42 -22.57 -1.65
CA GLY A 181 4.30 -22.56 -2.62
C GLY A 181 4.25 -21.32 -3.52
N ALA A 182 4.99 -20.26 -3.19
CA ALA A 182 5.07 -19.08 -4.06
C ALA A 182 5.97 -19.34 -5.28
N SER A 183 5.63 -18.69 -6.40
CA SER A 183 6.42 -18.75 -7.65
C SER A 183 7.45 -17.62 -7.77
N THR A 184 7.84 -17.01 -6.65
CA THR A 184 8.67 -15.80 -6.58
C THR A 184 10.01 -15.95 -7.28
N VAL A 185 10.71 -17.08 -7.09
CA VAL A 185 12.01 -17.32 -7.74
C VAL A 185 11.86 -17.37 -9.26
N GLN A 186 10.88 -18.13 -9.76
CA GLN A 186 10.63 -18.26 -11.19
C GLN A 186 10.19 -16.93 -11.81
N ALA A 187 9.35 -16.16 -11.12
CA ALA A 187 8.92 -14.83 -11.55
C ALA A 187 10.12 -13.88 -11.65
N LEU A 188 11.02 -13.86 -10.65
CA LEU A 188 12.24 -13.06 -10.68
C LEU A 188 13.19 -13.49 -11.81
N GLU A 189 13.37 -14.78 -12.04
CA GLU A 189 14.22 -15.28 -13.12
C GLU A 189 13.73 -14.82 -14.50
N LEU A 190 12.41 -14.90 -14.76
CA LEU A 190 11.81 -14.40 -16.00
C LEU A 190 11.94 -12.88 -16.13
N LEU A 191 11.72 -12.18 -15.03
CA LEU A 191 11.76 -10.72 -14.98
C LEU A 191 13.17 -10.21 -15.22
N ASP A 192 14.16 -10.67 -14.45
CA ASP A 192 15.55 -10.23 -14.54
C ASP A 192 16.13 -10.55 -15.93
N MET A 193 15.78 -11.71 -16.50
CA MET A 193 16.13 -12.05 -17.89
C MET A 193 15.53 -11.06 -18.89
N ALA A 194 14.25 -10.68 -18.74
CA ALA A 194 13.59 -9.76 -19.66
C ALA A 194 14.17 -8.34 -19.55
N LEU A 195 14.44 -7.86 -18.33
CA LEU A 195 15.08 -6.57 -18.09
C LEU A 195 16.52 -6.53 -18.62
N GLU A 196 17.31 -7.58 -18.40
CA GLU A 196 18.68 -7.68 -18.93
C GLU A 196 18.70 -7.68 -20.47
N ARG A 197 17.75 -8.40 -21.09
CA ARG A 197 17.57 -8.36 -22.54
C ARG A 197 17.19 -6.96 -23.02
N ALA A 198 16.21 -6.32 -22.38
CA ALA A 198 15.78 -4.98 -22.74
C ALA A 198 16.93 -3.97 -22.66
N ALA A 199 17.74 -4.04 -21.60
CA ALA A 199 18.93 -3.21 -21.45
C ALA A 199 19.99 -3.49 -22.53
N THR A 200 20.27 -4.77 -22.83
CA THR A 200 21.27 -5.18 -23.83
C THR A 200 20.87 -4.79 -25.25
N GLU A 201 19.58 -4.86 -25.57
CA GLU A 201 19.02 -4.55 -26.88
C GLU A 201 18.57 -3.09 -27.02
N GLU A 202 18.79 -2.26 -25.98
CA GLU A 202 18.34 -0.86 -25.91
C GLU A 202 16.83 -0.69 -26.19
N ARG A 203 16.02 -1.64 -25.69
CA ARG A 203 14.56 -1.58 -25.81
C ARG A 203 13.97 -0.52 -24.87
N PRO A 204 12.85 0.13 -25.25
CA PRO A 204 12.13 1.00 -24.34
C PRO A 204 11.75 0.29 -23.03
N PRO A 205 11.70 0.99 -21.89
CA PRO A 205 11.24 0.42 -20.64
C PRO A 205 9.80 -0.09 -20.74
N HIS A 206 9.54 -1.27 -20.17
CA HIS A 206 8.23 -1.92 -20.25
C HIS A 206 7.44 -1.71 -18.93
N PRO A 207 6.26 -1.06 -18.95
CA PRO A 207 5.55 -0.70 -17.73
C PRO A 207 5.18 -1.90 -16.85
N GLY A 208 4.67 -2.99 -17.44
CA GLY A 208 4.35 -4.22 -16.72
C GLY A 208 5.55 -4.85 -15.99
N LEU A 209 6.69 -5.07 -16.67
CA LEU A 209 7.90 -5.64 -16.06
C LEU A 209 8.41 -4.79 -14.88
N LEU A 210 8.48 -3.47 -15.05
CA LEU A 210 8.93 -2.57 -13.98
C LEU A 210 7.94 -2.58 -12.79
N HIS A 211 6.64 -2.51 -13.07
CA HIS A 211 5.61 -2.58 -12.04
C HIS A 211 5.69 -3.89 -11.23
N PHE A 212 5.77 -5.03 -11.92
CA PHE A 212 5.82 -6.34 -11.24
C PHE A 212 7.13 -6.55 -10.48
N LYS A 213 8.25 -5.93 -10.90
CA LYS A 213 9.49 -5.92 -10.10
C LYS A 213 9.25 -5.29 -8.74
N ILE A 214 8.58 -4.16 -8.69
CA ILE A 214 8.28 -3.45 -7.44
C ILE A 214 7.45 -4.34 -6.50
N HIS A 215 6.33 -4.89 -6.98
CA HIS A 215 5.48 -5.77 -6.18
C HIS A 215 6.20 -7.03 -5.68
N ILE A 216 7.06 -7.63 -6.50
CA ILE A 216 7.84 -8.79 -6.06
C ILE A 216 8.86 -8.37 -5.00
N MET A 217 9.43 -7.17 -5.08
CA MET A 217 10.52 -6.75 -4.20
C MET A 217 10.06 -6.10 -2.88
N GLU A 218 8.83 -5.57 -2.79
CA GLU A 218 8.34 -4.82 -1.61
C GLU A 218 8.35 -5.66 -0.30
N MET A 219 8.08 -6.96 -0.39
CA MET A 219 8.13 -7.87 0.77
C MET A 219 9.47 -8.61 0.90
N SER A 220 10.43 -8.35 0.02
CA SER A 220 11.70 -9.09 -0.03
C SER A 220 12.64 -8.70 1.11
N PRO A 221 13.67 -9.52 1.41
CA PRO A 221 14.73 -9.13 2.34
C PRO A 221 15.65 -8.02 1.80
N THR A 222 15.54 -7.67 0.51
CA THR A 222 16.42 -6.71 -0.18
C THR A 222 15.61 -5.80 -1.12
N PRO A 223 14.63 -5.04 -0.62
CA PRO A 223 13.76 -4.20 -1.46
C PRO A 223 14.56 -3.19 -2.29
N GLU A 224 15.74 -2.77 -1.83
CA GLU A 224 16.64 -1.87 -2.54
C GLU A 224 17.07 -2.37 -3.93
N ALA A 225 17.00 -3.68 -4.18
CA ALA A 225 17.33 -4.26 -5.49
C ALA A 225 16.25 -4.02 -6.57
N GLY A 226 15.11 -3.41 -6.24
CA GLY A 226 14.11 -2.94 -7.20
C GLY A 226 14.08 -1.43 -7.43
N LEU A 227 14.94 -0.65 -6.73
CA LEU A 227 14.97 0.81 -6.85
C LEU A 227 15.27 1.32 -8.27
N PRO A 228 16.22 0.72 -9.04
CA PRO A 228 16.47 1.17 -10.41
C PRO A 228 15.23 1.11 -11.30
N GLU A 229 14.43 0.05 -11.17
CA GLU A 229 13.17 -0.11 -11.92
C GLU A 229 12.08 0.85 -11.43
N ALA A 230 12.01 1.08 -10.11
CA ALA A 230 11.09 2.05 -9.51
C ALA A 230 11.33 3.47 -10.02
N ASP A 231 12.60 3.91 -10.07
CA ASP A 231 12.97 5.24 -10.57
C ASP A 231 12.56 5.45 -12.02
N VAL A 232 12.65 4.41 -12.87
CA VAL A 232 12.24 4.47 -14.27
C VAL A 232 10.71 4.49 -14.39
N LEU A 233 10.00 3.70 -13.58
CA LEU A 233 8.54 3.59 -13.68
C LEU A 233 7.81 4.89 -13.34
N ARG A 234 8.30 5.64 -12.34
CA ARG A 234 7.65 6.85 -11.78
C ARG A 234 7.12 7.81 -12.85
N SER A 235 7.88 8.04 -13.91
CA SER A 235 7.53 8.99 -14.98
C SER A 235 7.11 8.34 -16.30
N LEU A 236 7.00 7.00 -16.36
CA LEU A 236 6.88 6.28 -17.63
C LEU A 236 5.47 6.41 -18.26
N ILE A 237 4.43 6.41 -17.42
CA ILE A 237 3.01 6.41 -17.84
C ILE A 237 2.31 7.57 -17.07
N PRO A 238 2.42 8.82 -17.56
CA PRO A 238 2.20 10.03 -16.76
C PRO A 238 0.80 10.24 -16.19
N ASP A 239 -0.25 9.71 -16.82
CA ASP A 239 -1.62 9.82 -16.32
C ASP A 239 -2.13 8.54 -15.64
N ALA A 240 -1.27 7.52 -15.49
CA ALA A 240 -1.59 6.32 -14.72
C ALA A 240 -1.13 6.47 -13.26
N ALA A 241 -1.97 7.11 -12.43
CA ALA A 241 -1.66 7.43 -11.04
C ALA A 241 -1.06 6.27 -10.24
N HIS A 242 -1.59 5.05 -10.40
CA HIS A 242 -1.05 3.87 -9.72
C HIS A 242 0.42 3.59 -10.08
N LEU A 243 0.81 3.69 -11.36
CA LEU A 243 2.20 3.43 -11.76
C LEU A 243 3.17 4.51 -11.27
N ILE A 244 2.72 5.76 -11.21
CA ILE A 244 3.49 6.88 -10.62
C ILE A 244 3.71 6.63 -9.12
N HIS A 245 2.68 6.11 -8.45
CA HIS A 245 2.68 5.79 -7.04
C HIS A 245 3.58 4.60 -6.68
N MET A 246 3.56 3.52 -7.48
CA MET A 246 4.19 2.23 -7.13
C MET A 246 5.64 2.33 -6.62
N PRO A 247 6.54 3.17 -7.18
CA PRO A 247 7.87 3.39 -6.63
C PRO A 247 7.91 3.69 -5.13
N SER A 248 6.89 4.37 -4.60
CA SER A 248 6.78 4.70 -3.18
C SER A 248 6.80 3.47 -2.25
N HIS A 249 6.32 2.31 -2.73
CA HIS A 249 6.38 1.05 -1.99
C HIS A 249 7.82 0.65 -1.64
N LEU A 250 8.79 0.86 -2.53
CA LEU A 250 10.21 0.61 -2.24
C LEU A 250 10.88 1.80 -1.55
N TYR A 251 10.50 3.03 -1.92
CA TYR A 251 11.10 4.24 -1.35
C TYR A 251 10.92 4.29 0.17
N VAL A 252 9.72 4.02 0.69
CA VAL A 252 9.49 4.04 2.16
C VAL A 252 10.29 2.96 2.87
N LEU A 253 10.44 1.78 2.26
CA LEU A 253 11.21 0.66 2.81
C LEU A 253 12.72 0.94 2.81
N CYS A 254 13.20 1.80 1.92
CA CYS A 254 14.60 2.15 1.77
C CYS A 254 14.95 3.51 2.43
N GLY A 255 14.02 4.13 3.15
CA GLY A 255 14.23 5.41 3.81
C GLY A 255 14.20 6.64 2.89
N GLN A 256 13.77 6.47 1.65
CA GLN A 256 13.63 7.54 0.65
C GLN A 256 12.26 8.23 0.79
N PHE A 257 11.93 8.71 1.99
CA PHE A 257 10.61 9.26 2.30
C PHE A 257 10.26 10.49 1.44
N GLN A 258 11.23 11.31 1.02
CA GLN A 258 10.98 12.46 0.14
C GLN A 258 10.57 12.01 -1.26
N ASP A 259 11.26 11.02 -1.84
CA ASP A 259 10.91 10.47 -3.15
C ASP A 259 9.52 9.81 -3.11
N SER A 260 9.20 9.12 -2.00
CA SER A 260 7.86 8.59 -1.73
C SER A 260 6.80 9.69 -1.70
N LEU A 261 7.03 10.78 -0.98
CA LEU A 261 6.10 11.90 -0.92
C LEU A 261 5.88 12.53 -2.30
N ASP A 262 6.96 12.79 -3.03
CA ASP A 262 6.89 13.46 -4.33
C ASP A 262 6.16 12.61 -5.37
N ALA A 263 6.45 11.31 -5.44
CA ALA A 263 5.74 10.36 -6.32
C ALA A 263 4.23 10.34 -6.04
N ASN A 264 3.84 10.42 -4.76
CA ASN A 264 2.44 10.42 -4.38
C ASN A 264 1.74 11.76 -4.62
N VAL A 265 2.46 12.88 -4.53
CA VAL A 265 1.94 14.19 -4.94
C VAL A 265 1.66 14.19 -6.45
N GLU A 266 2.56 13.62 -7.25
CA GLU A 266 2.38 13.45 -8.69
C GLU A 266 1.21 12.50 -9.02
N ALA A 267 1.12 11.36 -8.32
CA ALA A 267 0.02 10.41 -8.50
C ALA A 267 -1.36 11.03 -8.24
N VAL A 268 -1.48 11.87 -7.20
CA VAL A 268 -2.74 12.57 -6.90
C VAL A 268 -3.14 13.55 -8.00
N VAL A 269 -2.18 14.18 -8.70
CA VAL A 269 -2.52 15.03 -9.86
C VAL A 269 -3.10 14.19 -11.01
N ALA A 270 -2.56 12.99 -11.24
CA ALA A 270 -3.11 12.05 -12.21
C ALA A 270 -4.48 11.52 -11.79
N ASP A 271 -4.70 11.25 -10.49
CA ASP A 271 -6.01 10.87 -9.94
C ASP A 271 -7.06 11.97 -10.17
N GLU A 272 -6.72 13.23 -9.88
CA GLU A 272 -7.62 14.37 -10.09
C GLU A 272 -8.05 14.48 -11.56
N LYS A 273 -7.12 14.25 -12.50
CA LYS A 273 -7.42 14.21 -13.92
C LYS A 273 -8.36 13.05 -14.27
N TYR A 274 -8.10 11.85 -13.75
CA TYR A 274 -8.95 10.69 -13.97
C TYR A 274 -10.36 10.91 -13.42
N MET A 275 -10.48 11.38 -12.18
CA MET A 275 -11.76 11.62 -11.51
C MET A 275 -12.56 12.76 -12.16
N ALA A 276 -11.90 13.73 -12.81
CA ALA A 276 -12.59 14.75 -13.59
C ALA A 276 -13.31 14.16 -14.83
N ALA A 277 -12.77 13.10 -15.41
CA ALA A 277 -13.40 12.38 -16.52
C ALA A 277 -14.37 11.27 -16.05
N ASN A 278 -14.04 10.62 -14.94
CA ASN A 278 -14.73 9.45 -14.40
C ASN A 278 -15.07 9.64 -12.91
N PRO A 279 -16.10 10.45 -12.57
CA PRO A 279 -16.38 10.85 -11.18
C PRO A 279 -17.08 9.78 -10.33
N GLU A 280 -17.26 8.57 -10.85
CA GLU A 280 -17.97 7.50 -10.15
C GLU A 280 -17.14 6.94 -8.98
N VAL A 281 -17.80 6.69 -7.86
CA VAL A 281 -17.19 6.08 -6.69
C VAL A 281 -17.10 4.57 -6.92
N GLY A 282 -15.89 4.02 -6.86
CA GLY A 282 -15.60 2.64 -7.22
C GLY A 282 -14.32 2.12 -6.58
N ILE A 283 -13.78 1.00 -7.09
CA ILE A 283 -12.52 0.45 -6.58
C ILE A 283 -11.38 1.46 -6.74
N TYR A 284 -11.41 2.27 -7.81
CA TYR A 284 -10.45 3.35 -8.04
C TYR A 284 -10.35 4.33 -6.85
N SER A 285 -11.44 4.59 -6.14
CA SER A 285 -11.43 5.46 -4.96
C SER A 285 -10.52 4.93 -3.84
N ILE A 286 -10.35 3.61 -3.73
CA ILE A 286 -9.40 3.00 -2.77
C ILE A 286 -7.96 3.33 -3.19
N TYR A 287 -7.64 3.24 -4.49
CA TYR A 287 -6.31 3.54 -5.02
C TYR A 287 -5.96 5.02 -4.82
N MET A 288 -6.90 5.93 -5.06
CA MET A 288 -6.69 7.36 -4.81
C MET A 288 -6.44 7.65 -3.32
N LEU A 289 -7.23 7.06 -2.42
CA LEU A 289 -7.00 7.21 -0.98
C LEU A 289 -5.67 6.61 -0.52
N HIS A 290 -5.25 5.51 -1.12
CA HIS A 290 -3.95 4.88 -0.88
C HIS A 290 -2.78 5.81 -1.25
N ASN A 291 -2.88 6.51 -2.39
CA ASN A 291 -1.89 7.51 -2.79
C ASN A 291 -1.81 8.66 -1.77
N ILE A 292 -2.96 9.18 -1.34
CA ILE A 292 -3.00 10.26 -0.33
C ILE A 292 -2.50 9.77 1.03
N HIS A 293 -2.79 8.52 1.39
CA HIS A 293 -2.31 7.89 2.63
C HIS A 293 -0.78 7.79 2.65
N PHE A 294 -0.15 7.44 1.53
CA PHE A 294 1.30 7.47 1.39
C PHE A 294 1.90 8.88 1.50
N GLN A 295 1.23 9.93 0.99
CA GLN A 295 1.67 11.31 1.23
C GLN A 295 1.71 11.62 2.73
N MET A 296 0.61 11.29 3.42
CA MET A 296 0.49 11.51 4.86
C MET A 296 1.56 10.77 5.65
N TYR A 297 1.77 9.48 5.35
CA TYR A 297 2.80 8.65 5.98
C TYR A 297 4.21 9.20 5.74
N SER A 298 4.55 9.48 4.48
CA SER A 298 5.89 9.95 4.11
C SER A 298 6.21 11.31 4.74
N ALA A 299 5.26 12.24 4.71
CA ALA A 299 5.39 13.54 5.34
C ALA A 299 5.56 13.45 6.87
N MET A 300 4.85 12.52 7.54
CA MET A 300 5.07 12.26 8.96
C MET A 300 6.50 11.80 9.25
N PHE A 301 7.07 10.92 8.43
CA PHE A 301 8.44 10.40 8.62
C PHE A 301 9.52 11.43 8.27
N LEU A 302 9.23 12.37 7.38
CA LEU A 302 10.09 13.51 7.07
C LEU A 302 10.05 14.63 8.12
N GLY A 303 9.11 14.57 9.08
CA GLY A 303 8.89 15.70 10.01
C GLY A 303 8.29 16.91 9.30
N GLN A 304 7.41 16.68 8.34
CA GLN A 304 6.67 17.70 7.58
C GLN A 304 5.20 17.77 8.01
N TYR A 305 4.87 18.66 8.94
CA TYR A 305 3.52 18.80 9.48
C TYR A 305 2.52 19.29 8.46
N GLU A 306 2.83 20.35 7.71
CA GLU A 306 1.87 20.98 6.80
C GLU A 306 1.50 20.04 5.64
N PRO A 307 2.44 19.36 4.96
CA PRO A 307 2.12 18.32 3.98
C PRO A 307 1.31 17.16 4.55
N ALA A 308 1.67 16.65 5.74
CA ALA A 308 0.93 15.56 6.38
C ALA A 308 -0.52 15.94 6.70
N LEU A 309 -0.73 17.15 7.23
CA LEU A 309 -2.06 17.67 7.53
C LEU A 309 -2.89 17.91 6.28
N LYS A 310 -2.27 18.44 5.21
CA LYS A 310 -2.93 18.63 3.90
C LYS A 310 -3.46 17.30 3.36
N ALA A 311 -2.63 16.25 3.35
CA ALA A 311 -3.05 14.92 2.91
C ALA A 311 -4.19 14.37 3.77
N GLY A 312 -4.10 14.50 5.11
CA GLY A 312 -5.18 14.10 6.01
C GLY A 312 -6.50 14.86 5.78
N ASN A 313 -6.45 16.16 5.46
CA ASN A 313 -7.63 16.93 5.08
C ASN A 313 -8.23 16.48 3.74
N GLN A 314 -7.39 16.14 2.76
CA GLN A 314 -7.85 15.67 1.46
C GLN A 314 -8.59 14.32 1.58
N ILE A 315 -8.15 13.41 2.46
CA ILE A 315 -8.88 12.17 2.77
C ILE A 315 -10.26 12.50 3.35
N TRP A 316 -10.35 13.47 4.27
CA TRP A 316 -11.63 13.89 4.86
C TRP A 316 -12.60 14.50 3.85
N GLU A 317 -12.07 15.27 2.90
CA GLU A 317 -12.87 15.85 1.81
C GLU A 317 -13.36 14.76 0.83
N THR A 318 -12.63 13.66 0.71
CA THR A 318 -12.95 12.54 -0.19
C THR A 318 -13.96 11.57 0.41
N VAL A 319 -13.78 11.15 1.67
CA VAL A 319 -14.62 10.15 2.32
C VAL A 319 -15.78 10.82 3.05
N THR A 320 -16.85 11.09 2.31
CA THR A 320 -18.06 11.73 2.85
C THR A 320 -19.08 10.71 3.37
N PRO A 321 -20.09 11.11 4.17
CA PRO A 321 -21.17 10.22 4.56
C PRO A 321 -21.90 9.57 3.37
N GLU A 322 -22.03 10.28 2.25
CA GLU A 322 -22.65 9.76 1.03
C GLU A 322 -21.81 8.65 0.39
N VAL A 323 -20.48 8.79 0.38
CA VAL A 323 -19.54 7.75 -0.09
C VAL A 323 -19.65 6.49 0.78
N LEU A 324 -19.80 6.64 2.09
CA LEU A 324 -19.92 5.52 3.02
C LEU A 324 -21.32 4.89 3.07
N GLN A 325 -22.34 5.52 2.46
CA GLN A 325 -23.68 4.96 2.29
C GLN A 325 -23.84 4.18 0.98
N HIS A 326 -22.75 3.94 0.26
CA HIS A 326 -22.76 3.22 -1.00
C HIS A 326 -23.27 1.77 -0.82
N GLU A 327 -24.04 1.27 -1.79
CA GLU A 327 -24.64 -0.07 -1.73
C GLU A 327 -23.60 -1.21 -1.78
N ASN A 328 -22.38 -0.90 -2.21
CA ASN A 328 -21.27 -1.84 -2.24
C ASN A 328 -20.61 -1.95 -0.86
N GLU A 329 -21.03 -2.93 -0.07
CA GLU A 329 -20.49 -3.22 1.27
C GLU A 329 -18.96 -3.42 1.26
N PHE A 330 -18.40 -4.03 0.23
CA PHE A 330 -16.94 -4.19 0.09
C PHE A 330 -16.26 -2.82 0.07
N LEU A 331 -16.76 -1.87 -0.70
CA LEU A 331 -16.17 -0.54 -0.80
C LEU A 331 -16.26 0.20 0.54
N VAL A 332 -17.44 0.22 1.17
CA VAL A 332 -17.66 0.87 2.47
C VAL A 332 -16.78 0.26 3.57
N ASN A 333 -16.52 -1.05 3.53
CA ASN A 333 -15.67 -1.74 4.49
C ASN A 333 -14.20 -1.33 4.44
N TYR A 334 -13.72 -0.79 3.31
CA TYR A 334 -12.34 -0.35 3.15
C TYR A 334 -12.16 1.17 3.28
N LEU A 335 -13.13 1.98 2.83
CA LEU A 335 -12.95 3.44 2.74
C LEU A 335 -12.96 4.14 4.10
N GLU A 336 -13.77 3.69 5.06
CA GLU A 336 -13.98 4.44 6.31
C GLU A 336 -12.72 4.56 7.17
N ALA A 337 -11.90 3.52 7.21
CA ALA A 337 -10.70 3.50 8.06
C ALA A 337 -9.68 4.59 7.66
N PHE A 338 -9.60 4.93 6.36
CA PHE A 338 -8.74 6.02 5.89
C PHE A 338 -9.07 7.35 6.55
N TYR A 339 -10.37 7.65 6.69
CA TYR A 339 -10.83 8.90 7.30
C TYR A 339 -10.27 9.08 8.71
N GLY A 340 -10.18 8.01 9.50
CA GLY A 340 -9.66 8.05 10.86
C GLY A 340 -8.16 8.37 10.96
N MET A 341 -7.38 8.17 9.89
CA MET A 341 -5.90 8.20 9.95
C MET A 341 -5.31 9.57 10.28
N LYS A 342 -6.04 10.67 10.01
CA LYS A 342 -5.58 12.04 10.31
C LYS A 342 -5.22 12.23 11.80
N VAL A 343 -5.80 11.44 12.71
CA VAL A 343 -5.44 11.53 14.14
C VAL A 343 -3.95 11.30 14.39
N HIS A 344 -3.30 10.42 13.63
CA HIS A 344 -1.89 10.12 13.78
C HIS A 344 -1.00 11.29 13.35
N VAL A 345 -1.44 12.15 12.43
CA VAL A 345 -0.73 13.40 12.10
C VAL A 345 -0.67 14.27 13.34
N TYR A 346 -1.82 14.54 13.97
CA TYR A 346 -1.83 15.39 15.16
C TYR A 346 -1.00 14.80 16.31
N ILE A 347 -1.07 13.48 16.53
CA ILE A 347 -0.29 12.79 17.58
C ILE A 347 1.21 12.87 17.28
N ARG A 348 1.62 12.56 16.06
CA ARG A 348 3.02 12.62 15.60
C ARG A 348 3.65 13.98 15.88
N PHE A 349 2.90 15.05 15.65
CA PHE A 349 3.37 16.43 15.76
C PHE A 349 2.99 17.10 17.10
N GLY A 350 2.52 16.34 18.09
CA GLY A 350 2.25 16.84 19.43
C GLY A 350 1.13 17.90 19.51
N LYS A 351 0.19 17.87 18.57
CA LYS A 351 -0.93 18.83 18.44
C LYS A 351 -2.08 18.49 19.41
N TRP A 352 -1.75 18.42 20.69
CA TRP A 352 -2.64 17.93 21.74
C TRP A 352 -3.90 18.77 21.88
N GLN A 353 -3.77 20.09 21.80
CA GLN A 353 -4.90 21.01 21.95
C GLN A 353 -5.84 20.91 20.74
N GLU A 354 -5.29 20.82 19.53
CA GLU A 354 -6.05 20.60 18.30
C GLU A 354 -6.85 19.29 18.38
N ILE A 355 -6.26 18.21 18.88
CA ILE A 355 -6.97 16.95 19.11
C ILE A 355 -8.12 17.13 20.11
N ILE A 356 -7.88 17.84 21.22
CA ILE A 356 -8.88 18.06 22.26
C ILE A 356 -10.06 18.87 21.72
N ASP A 357 -9.79 19.89 20.90
CA ASP A 357 -10.78 20.82 20.37
C ASP A 357 -11.55 20.27 19.16
N GLU A 358 -11.01 19.28 18.44
CA GLU A 358 -11.69 18.69 17.28
C GLU A 358 -13.03 18.03 17.71
N PRO A 359 -14.16 18.32 17.04
CA PRO A 359 -15.42 17.65 17.34
C PRO A 359 -15.37 16.15 17.01
N MET A 360 -16.12 15.34 17.77
CA MET A 360 -16.33 13.93 17.42
C MET A 360 -17.17 13.81 16.14
N PRO A 361 -17.02 12.72 15.34
CA PRO A 361 -17.85 12.47 14.17
C PRO A 361 -19.36 12.48 14.49
N THR A 362 -20.16 13.06 13.59
CA THR A 362 -21.61 13.22 13.78
C THR A 362 -22.41 11.93 13.56
N HIS A 363 -21.86 10.97 12.80
CA HIS A 363 -22.47 9.68 12.49
C HIS A 363 -21.60 8.52 13.00
N PRO A 364 -21.55 8.26 14.31
CA PRO A 364 -20.59 7.31 14.90
C PRO A 364 -20.82 5.85 14.49
N ASP A 365 -22.01 5.49 14.03
CA ASP A 365 -22.27 4.14 13.49
C ASP A 365 -21.68 3.97 12.08
N LEU A 366 -21.66 5.06 11.29
CA LEU A 366 -21.07 5.08 9.95
C LEU A 366 -19.54 5.19 10.04
N PHE A 367 -19.07 6.14 10.86
CA PHE A 367 -17.67 6.41 11.13
C PHE A 367 -17.17 5.64 12.36
N CYS A 368 -17.40 4.33 12.38
CA CYS A 368 -17.19 3.50 13.56
C CYS A 368 -15.70 3.40 13.95
N VAL A 369 -14.79 3.17 13.00
CA VAL A 369 -13.34 3.09 13.26
C VAL A 369 -12.80 4.46 13.61
N THR A 370 -13.20 5.47 12.85
CA THR A 370 -12.85 6.88 13.07
C THR A 370 -13.25 7.34 14.47
N THR A 371 -14.45 6.98 14.94
CA THR A 371 -14.93 7.35 16.28
C THR A 371 -14.04 6.74 17.37
N ALA A 372 -13.67 5.47 17.24
CA ALA A 372 -12.73 4.83 18.16
C ALA A 372 -11.34 5.50 18.11
N LEU A 373 -10.80 5.76 16.92
CA LEU A 373 -9.52 6.45 16.75
C LEU A 373 -9.50 7.85 17.38
N TRP A 374 -10.59 8.61 17.28
CA TRP A 374 -10.69 9.92 17.92
C TRP A 374 -10.74 9.85 19.45
N HIS A 375 -11.41 8.84 20.02
CA HIS A 375 -11.35 8.61 21.48
C HIS A 375 -9.94 8.21 21.92
N TYR A 376 -9.25 7.35 21.15
CA TYR A 376 -7.84 7.04 21.37
C TYR A 376 -6.99 8.32 21.38
N ALA A 377 -7.09 9.14 20.34
CA ALA A 377 -6.29 10.34 20.18
C ALA A 377 -6.54 11.34 21.30
N LYS A 378 -7.81 11.61 21.62
CA LYS A 378 -8.19 12.49 22.74
C LYS A 378 -7.69 11.96 24.08
N GLY A 379 -7.74 10.65 24.28
CA GLY A 379 -7.20 10.01 25.48
C GLY A 379 -5.69 10.24 25.64
N VAL A 380 -4.92 10.01 24.57
CA VAL A 380 -3.48 10.30 24.54
C VAL A 380 -3.21 11.79 24.76
N ALA A 381 -3.93 12.68 24.10
CA ALA A 381 -3.77 14.13 24.23
C ALA A 381 -4.05 14.62 25.66
N TYR A 382 -5.11 14.13 26.31
CA TYR A 382 -5.38 14.45 27.72
C TYR A 382 -4.31 13.88 28.64
N ALA A 383 -3.82 12.66 28.39
CA ALA A 383 -2.74 12.07 29.17
C ALA A 383 -1.46 12.91 29.05
N ALA A 384 -1.01 13.21 27.84
CA ALA A 384 0.15 14.06 27.57
C ALA A 384 0.01 15.47 28.14
N SER A 385 -1.21 16.00 28.26
CA SER A 385 -1.50 17.30 28.89
C SER A 385 -1.65 17.24 30.42
N GLY A 386 -1.54 16.05 31.03
CA GLY A 386 -1.66 15.83 32.48
C GLY A 386 -3.08 15.69 33.03
N ASP A 387 -4.11 15.70 32.18
CA ASP A 387 -5.51 15.48 32.58
C ASP A 387 -5.84 13.99 32.58
N VAL A 388 -5.31 13.29 33.58
CA VAL A 388 -5.46 11.84 33.78
C VAL A 388 -6.92 11.41 33.90
N GLN A 389 -7.80 12.25 34.44
CA GLN A 389 -9.21 11.88 34.59
C GLN A 389 -9.91 11.87 33.24
N ARG A 390 -9.76 12.93 32.43
CA ARG A 390 -10.37 12.94 31.10
C ARG A 390 -9.75 11.92 30.16
N ALA A 391 -8.45 11.63 30.30
CA ALA A 391 -7.81 10.54 29.57
C ALA A 391 -8.45 9.18 29.90
N ALA A 392 -8.75 8.92 31.18
CA ALA A 392 -9.48 7.71 31.59
C ALA A 392 -10.91 7.67 31.06
N ASP A 393 -11.62 8.80 31.08
CA ASP A 393 -12.96 8.90 30.50
C ASP A 393 -12.94 8.57 28.99
N GLN A 394 -11.90 9.02 28.26
CA GLN A 394 -11.71 8.66 26.85
C GLN A 394 -11.36 7.19 26.64
N GLN A 395 -10.65 6.54 27.56
CA GLN A 395 -10.39 5.09 27.50
C GLN A 395 -11.70 4.29 27.60
N ASP A 396 -12.60 4.68 28.50
CA ASP A 396 -13.92 4.05 28.62
C ASP A 396 -14.79 4.28 27.36
N LEU A 397 -14.71 5.47 26.75
CA LEU A 397 -15.41 5.79 25.51
C LEU A 397 -14.81 5.07 24.29
N PHE A 398 -13.49 4.90 24.25
CA PHE A 398 -12.80 4.10 23.25
C PHE A 398 -13.31 2.66 23.28
N ALA A 399 -13.38 2.03 24.45
CA ALA A 399 -13.88 0.66 24.59
C ALA A 399 -15.33 0.51 24.07
N GLN A 400 -16.20 1.48 24.38
CA GLN A 400 -17.56 1.50 23.87
C GLN A 400 -17.64 1.70 22.35
N ALA A 401 -16.74 2.48 21.77
CA ALA A 401 -16.67 2.68 20.32
C ALA A 401 -16.11 1.43 19.62
N PHE A 402 -15.09 0.79 20.20
CA PHE A 402 -14.52 -0.47 19.73
C PHE A 402 -15.56 -1.58 19.61
N ASP A 403 -16.47 -1.70 20.59
CA ASP A 403 -17.55 -2.69 20.54
C ASP A 403 -18.56 -2.47 19.40
N ARG A 404 -18.59 -1.28 18.78
CA ARG A 404 -19.45 -0.97 17.62
C ARG A 404 -18.80 -1.26 16.28
N VAL A 405 -17.47 -1.46 16.24
CA VAL A 405 -16.75 -1.72 15.00
C VAL A 405 -17.05 -3.15 14.53
N PRO A 406 -17.64 -3.35 13.34
CA PRO A 406 -17.92 -4.68 12.81
C PRO A 406 -16.67 -5.55 12.69
N GLU A 407 -16.83 -6.88 12.77
CA GLU A 407 -15.72 -7.83 12.64
C GLU A 407 -15.12 -7.88 11.23
N ASP A 408 -15.91 -7.54 10.22
CA ASP A 408 -15.55 -7.55 8.79
C ASP A 408 -15.05 -6.19 8.27
N ARG A 409 -14.94 -5.18 9.15
CA ARG A 409 -14.41 -3.87 8.79
C ARG A 409 -12.89 -3.97 8.57
N LYS A 410 -12.43 -3.51 7.41
CA LYS A 410 -11.05 -3.68 6.94
C LYS A 410 -10.30 -2.36 6.91
N VAL A 411 -8.99 -2.49 7.06
CA VAL A 411 -8.01 -1.47 6.68
C VAL A 411 -6.86 -2.20 5.99
N PHE A 412 -6.76 -2.02 4.67
CA PHE A 412 -5.85 -2.79 3.82
C PHE A 412 -5.95 -4.30 4.06
N ASN A 413 -4.86 -4.95 4.47
CA ASN A 413 -4.76 -6.39 4.69
C ASN A 413 -5.15 -6.82 6.13
N ASN A 414 -5.66 -5.90 6.95
CA ASN A 414 -5.94 -6.12 8.36
C ASN A 414 -7.40 -5.86 8.71
N GLU A 415 -7.90 -6.53 9.75
CA GLU A 415 -9.16 -6.11 10.40
C GLU A 415 -8.93 -4.80 11.14
N SER A 416 -9.86 -3.84 11.02
CA SER A 416 -9.75 -2.57 11.74
C SER A 416 -9.74 -2.77 13.25
N ARG A 417 -10.38 -3.84 13.75
CA ARG A 417 -10.35 -4.20 15.19
C ARG A 417 -8.95 -4.57 15.67
N ASP A 418 -8.12 -5.21 14.85
CA ASP A 418 -6.74 -5.55 15.24
C ASP A 418 -5.85 -4.31 15.28
N MET A 419 -5.99 -3.42 14.30
CA MET A 419 -5.37 -2.09 14.34
C MET A 419 -5.78 -1.31 15.60
N LEU A 420 -7.05 -1.30 15.96
CA LEU A 420 -7.54 -0.58 17.15
C LEU A 420 -6.99 -1.14 18.47
N LYS A 421 -6.64 -2.43 18.55
CA LYS A 421 -5.97 -2.98 19.75
C LYS A 421 -4.58 -2.37 19.98
N VAL A 422 -3.88 -1.95 18.93
CA VAL A 422 -2.64 -1.17 19.06
C VAL A 422 -2.94 0.17 19.75
N GLY A 423 -3.99 0.87 19.30
CA GLY A 423 -4.44 2.11 19.94
C GLY A 423 -4.90 1.94 21.39
N GLU A 424 -5.59 0.83 21.71
CA GLU A 424 -5.98 0.47 23.08
C GLU A 424 -4.75 0.38 24.00
N ALA A 425 -3.76 -0.41 23.60
CA ALA A 425 -2.54 -0.63 24.37
C ALA A 425 -1.70 0.66 24.48
N MET A 426 -1.61 1.45 23.41
CA MET A 426 -0.95 2.76 23.43
C MET A 426 -1.61 3.70 24.44
N LEU A 427 -2.94 3.85 24.39
CA LEU A 427 -3.68 4.70 25.31
C LEU A 427 -3.51 4.24 26.77
N SER A 428 -3.56 2.93 27.01
CA SER A 428 -3.34 2.35 28.33
C SER A 428 -1.93 2.67 28.86
N GLY A 429 -0.91 2.48 28.02
CA GLY A 429 0.48 2.80 28.32
C GLY A 429 0.68 4.28 28.70
N GLU A 430 0.23 5.19 27.85
CA GLU A 430 0.32 6.64 28.08
C GLU A 430 -0.42 7.08 29.35
N LEU A 431 -1.64 6.57 29.57
CA LEU A 431 -2.44 6.90 30.75
C LEU A 431 -1.77 6.44 32.05
N GLU A 432 -1.30 5.20 32.10
CA GLU A 432 -0.66 4.64 33.30
C GLU A 432 0.71 5.27 33.55
N TYR A 433 1.42 5.69 32.50
CA TYR A 433 2.65 6.48 32.61
C TYR A 433 2.38 7.79 33.36
N ARG A 434 1.34 8.53 32.97
CA ARG A 434 0.95 9.80 33.61
C ARG A 434 0.36 9.63 35.01
N ARG A 435 -0.11 8.43 35.35
CA ARG A 435 -0.46 8.03 36.72
C ARG A 435 0.74 7.69 37.60
N GLY A 436 1.96 7.69 37.05
CA GLY A 436 3.18 7.30 37.75
C GLY A 436 3.29 5.79 37.99
N LYS A 437 2.53 4.97 37.26
CA LYS A 437 2.55 3.51 37.39
C LYS A 437 3.41 2.91 36.28
N PHE A 438 4.71 3.23 36.33
CA PHE A 438 5.65 2.96 35.25
C PHE A 438 5.76 1.47 34.85
N ASP A 439 5.73 0.55 35.81
CA ASP A 439 5.78 -0.89 35.50
C ASP A 439 4.61 -1.32 34.59
N LEU A 440 3.40 -0.83 34.89
CA LEU A 440 2.21 -1.12 34.08
C LEU A 440 2.25 -0.38 32.74
N ALA A 441 2.69 0.89 32.75
CA ALA A 441 2.84 1.68 31.54
C ALA A 441 3.76 1.01 30.52
N PHE A 442 4.96 0.60 30.93
CA PHE A 442 5.90 -0.07 30.04
C PHE A 442 5.48 -1.49 29.66
N ALA A 443 4.68 -2.19 30.49
CA ALA A 443 4.07 -3.45 30.08
C ALA A 443 3.09 -3.25 28.91
N GLU A 444 2.20 -2.26 28.99
CA GLU A 444 1.24 -1.96 27.92
C GLU A 444 1.90 -1.37 26.67
N LEU A 445 2.93 -0.52 26.82
CA LEU A 445 3.68 -0.01 25.65
C LEU A 445 4.46 -1.11 24.92
N ARG A 446 5.01 -2.10 25.63
CA ARG A 446 5.63 -3.27 24.99
C ARG A 446 4.58 -4.15 24.32
N ARG A 447 3.43 -4.38 24.96
CA ARG A 447 2.28 -5.07 24.34
C ARG A 447 1.79 -4.33 23.08
N CYS A 448 1.80 -3.00 23.09
CA CYS A 448 1.47 -2.19 21.93
C CYS A 448 2.40 -2.47 20.75
N VAL A 449 3.71 -2.56 21.00
CA VAL A 449 4.71 -2.98 19.99
C VAL A 449 4.44 -4.40 19.51
N GLU A 450 4.19 -5.36 20.41
CA GLU A 450 3.88 -6.75 20.04
C GLU A 450 2.63 -6.86 19.15
N LEU A 451 1.57 -6.11 19.48
CA LEU A 451 0.34 -6.06 18.69
C LEU A 451 0.58 -5.44 17.31
N TYR A 452 1.40 -4.40 17.24
CA TYR A 452 1.79 -3.76 15.98
C TYR A 452 2.61 -4.71 15.09
N ASP A 453 3.60 -5.40 15.65
CA ASP A 453 4.47 -6.34 14.93
C ASP A 453 3.70 -7.59 14.44
N GLN A 454 2.51 -7.87 15.00
CA GLN A 454 1.61 -8.97 14.58
C GLN A 454 0.62 -8.58 13.48
N LEU A 455 0.52 -7.30 13.11
CA LEU A 455 -0.33 -6.87 12.01
C LEU A 455 0.19 -7.44 10.69
N ASN A 456 -0.71 -7.84 9.80
CA ASN A 456 -0.34 -8.26 8.46
C ASN A 456 0.36 -7.10 7.74
N TYR A 457 1.35 -7.45 6.92
CA TYR A 457 2.02 -6.48 6.07
C TYR A 457 1.01 -5.66 5.25
N SER A 458 1.20 -4.34 5.25
CA SER A 458 0.46 -3.38 4.45
C SER A 458 1.39 -2.20 4.25
N GLU A 459 1.33 -1.59 3.07
CA GLU A 459 2.01 -0.32 2.83
C GLU A 459 0.97 0.78 2.55
N PRO A 460 1.15 2.01 3.08
CA PRO A 460 1.84 2.23 4.35
C PRO A 460 1.14 1.43 5.46
N TRP A 461 1.83 1.20 6.59
CA TRP A 461 1.27 0.45 7.71
C TRP A 461 -0.07 0.99 8.16
N VAL A 462 -1.00 0.08 8.44
CA VAL A 462 -2.36 0.40 8.90
C VAL A 462 -2.35 1.23 10.19
N TRP A 463 -1.30 1.08 11.00
CA TRP A 463 -0.98 1.97 12.11
C TRP A 463 0.24 2.83 11.75
N MET A 464 -0.01 4.08 11.36
CA MET A 464 1.01 4.92 10.69
C MET A 464 2.19 5.37 11.58
N GLN A 465 2.08 5.28 12.90
CA GLN A 465 3.15 5.69 13.82
C GLN A 465 3.71 4.49 14.58
N PRO A 466 4.96 4.04 14.32
CA PRO A 466 5.55 2.94 15.05
C PRO A 466 5.46 3.16 16.58
N PRO A 467 4.79 2.27 17.35
CA PRO A 467 4.69 2.42 18.80
C PRO A 467 6.04 2.46 19.53
N ARG A 468 7.07 1.89 18.88
CA ARG A 468 8.47 1.93 19.29
C ARG A 468 8.98 3.34 19.58
N HIS A 469 8.48 4.35 18.87
CA HIS A 469 8.88 5.74 19.12
C HIS A 469 8.38 6.25 20.48
N ALA A 470 7.11 6.00 20.82
CA ALA A 470 6.57 6.39 22.12
C ALA A 470 7.24 5.60 23.26
N LEU A 471 7.39 4.29 23.08
CA LEU A 471 8.10 3.44 24.04
C LEU A 471 9.54 3.93 24.26
N GLY A 472 10.31 4.14 23.20
CA GLY A 472 11.68 4.61 23.28
C GLY A 472 11.81 5.99 23.93
N ALA A 473 10.90 6.92 23.63
CA ALA A 473 10.93 8.28 24.21
C ALA A 473 10.67 8.26 25.71
N LEU A 474 9.68 7.49 26.16
CA LEU A 474 9.32 7.38 27.58
C LEU A 474 10.33 6.53 28.37
N LEU A 475 10.97 5.54 27.75
CA LEU A 475 12.10 4.82 28.34
C LEU A 475 13.28 5.78 28.59
N LEU A 476 13.63 6.62 27.62
CA LEU A 476 14.66 7.65 27.79
C LEU A 476 14.32 8.64 28.89
N GLU A 477 13.06 9.09 28.96
CA GLU A 477 12.59 9.98 30.03
C GLU A 477 12.81 9.39 31.43
N GLN A 478 12.65 8.08 31.60
CA GLN A 478 12.90 7.37 32.87
C GLN A 478 14.35 6.88 33.04
N GLY A 479 15.26 7.23 32.13
CA GLY A 479 16.67 6.82 32.18
C GLY A 479 16.93 5.35 31.83
N HIS A 480 15.98 4.66 31.20
CA HIS A 480 16.15 3.30 30.68
C HIS A 480 16.86 3.29 29.31
N VAL A 481 18.07 3.85 29.29
CA VAL A 481 18.79 4.19 28.04
C VAL A 481 19.13 2.97 27.19
N GLU A 482 19.62 1.87 27.78
CA GLU A 482 19.97 0.66 27.04
C GLU A 482 18.76 0.01 26.36
N GLU A 483 17.60 0.03 27.00
CA GLU A 483 16.38 -0.52 26.43
C GLU A 483 15.88 0.37 25.29
N ALA A 484 15.86 1.70 25.49
CA ALA A 484 15.51 2.64 24.44
C ALA A 484 16.42 2.50 23.21
N ALA A 485 17.74 2.35 23.43
CA ALA A 485 18.70 2.11 22.35
C ALA A 485 18.33 0.86 21.54
N THR A 486 17.93 -0.22 22.21
CA THR A 486 17.51 -1.47 21.55
C THR A 486 16.25 -1.27 20.72
N VAL A 487 15.27 -0.53 21.25
CA VAL A 487 14.01 -0.23 20.56
C VAL A 487 14.25 0.56 19.27
N TYR A 488 15.06 1.62 19.30
CA TYR A 488 15.36 2.41 18.10
C TYR A 488 16.27 1.68 17.12
N ARG A 489 17.23 0.88 17.61
CA ARG A 489 18.11 0.09 16.75
C ARG A 489 17.31 -0.90 15.88
N ALA A 490 16.33 -1.56 16.48
CA ALA A 490 15.40 -2.43 15.78
C ALA A 490 14.55 -1.65 14.76
N ASP A 491 13.96 -0.51 15.16
CA ASP A 491 13.15 0.33 14.26
C ASP A 491 13.94 0.81 13.03
N LEU A 492 15.19 1.24 13.21
CA LEU A 492 16.06 1.70 12.12
C LEU A 492 16.59 0.57 11.22
N GLY A 493 16.30 -0.70 11.53
CA GLY A 493 16.84 -1.85 10.80
C GLY A 493 18.36 -2.02 10.96
N LEU A 494 18.94 -1.55 12.07
CA LEU A 494 20.37 -1.71 12.36
C LEU A 494 20.70 -3.09 12.94
N ASP A 495 19.68 -3.90 13.22
CA ASP A 495 19.78 -5.31 13.55
C ASP A 495 18.60 -6.10 12.96
N ASP A 496 18.62 -7.41 13.20
CA ASP A 496 17.68 -8.35 12.61
C ASP A 496 16.44 -8.63 13.49
N THR A 497 16.17 -7.78 14.48
CA THR A 497 15.03 -7.97 15.40
C THR A 497 13.69 -7.92 14.67
N LEU A 498 13.56 -7.04 13.66
CA LEU A 498 12.35 -6.87 12.87
C LEU A 498 12.48 -7.54 11.50
N VAL A 499 11.36 -8.01 10.97
CA VAL A 499 11.25 -8.38 9.55
C VAL A 499 11.54 -7.16 8.67
N ARG A 500 12.15 -7.38 7.51
CA ARG A 500 12.65 -6.29 6.64
C ARG A 500 11.61 -5.22 6.34
N PRO A 501 10.33 -5.55 6.08
CA PRO A 501 9.36 -4.50 5.84
C PRO A 501 9.09 -3.62 7.06
N SER A 502 9.13 -4.18 8.27
CA SER A 502 8.89 -3.41 9.52
C SER A 502 10.09 -2.57 9.99
N GLN A 503 11.11 -2.41 9.16
CA GLN A 503 12.26 -1.56 9.41
C GLN A 503 12.08 -0.22 8.70
N HIS A 504 12.51 0.86 9.36
CA HIS A 504 12.41 2.23 8.89
C HIS A 504 13.79 2.90 8.78
N PRO A 505 14.65 2.49 7.83
CA PRO A 505 15.93 3.16 7.59
C PRO A 505 15.72 4.67 7.36
N GLY A 506 16.63 5.50 7.87
CA GLY A 506 16.57 6.95 7.64
C GLY A 506 15.44 7.69 8.36
N ASN A 507 14.62 7.01 9.18
CA ASN A 507 13.51 7.62 9.90
C ASN A 507 13.99 8.68 10.90
N LEU A 508 13.64 9.95 10.63
CA LEU A 508 14.06 11.13 11.36
C LEU A 508 13.88 11.00 12.89
N TRP A 509 12.74 10.46 13.31
CA TRP A 509 12.34 10.35 14.72
C TRP A 509 13.17 9.31 15.47
N ALA A 510 13.39 8.15 14.87
CA ALA A 510 14.17 7.08 15.46
C ALA A 510 15.67 7.40 15.44
N LEU A 511 16.17 8.07 14.39
CA LEU A 511 17.53 8.59 14.32
C LEU A 511 17.82 9.56 15.48
N HIS A 512 16.89 10.48 15.76
CA HIS A 512 16.99 11.38 16.91
C HIS A 512 17.13 10.60 18.23
N GLY A 513 16.19 9.69 18.50
CA GLY A 513 16.18 8.90 19.73
C GLY A 513 17.42 8.01 19.90
N TYR A 514 17.88 7.35 18.82
CA TYR A 514 19.05 6.47 18.87
C TYR A 514 20.35 7.25 19.06
N ARG A 515 20.50 8.44 18.43
CA ARG A 515 21.66 9.32 18.66
C ARG A 515 21.79 9.66 20.14
N GLU A 516 20.69 10.13 20.75
CA GLU A 516 20.66 10.50 22.17
C GLU A 516 21.04 9.30 23.06
N CYS A 517 20.50 8.11 22.77
CA CYS A 517 20.88 6.89 23.47
C CYS A 517 22.39 6.62 23.36
N CYS A 518 22.97 6.75 22.16
CA CYS A 518 24.40 6.50 21.94
C CYS A 518 25.28 7.48 22.71
N GLU A 519 24.91 8.77 22.77
CA GLU A 519 25.62 9.79 23.54
C GLU A 519 25.60 9.47 25.04
N LEU A 520 24.43 9.17 25.58
CA LEU A 520 24.26 8.83 27.01
C LEU A 520 24.99 7.54 27.40
N LEU A 521 25.10 6.57 26.50
CA LEU A 521 25.84 5.32 26.70
C LEU A 521 27.35 5.44 26.42
N GLY A 522 27.83 6.61 25.97
CA GLY A 522 29.22 6.82 25.61
C GLY A 522 29.67 6.10 24.32
N ARG A 523 28.72 5.69 23.47
CA ARG A 523 28.96 5.07 22.15
C ARG A 523 29.21 6.14 21.09
N LEU A 524 30.28 6.91 21.27
CA LEU A 524 30.52 8.16 20.54
C LEU A 524 30.73 7.97 19.03
N ASP A 525 31.33 6.86 18.60
CA ASP A 525 31.51 6.56 17.17
C ASP A 525 30.16 6.29 16.50
N GLU A 526 29.30 5.45 17.11
CA GLU A 526 27.93 5.22 16.63
C GLU A 526 27.09 6.50 16.65
N ALA A 527 27.22 7.33 17.70
CA ALA A 527 26.54 8.61 17.78
C ALA A 527 26.91 9.54 16.62
N ALA A 528 28.19 9.58 16.23
CA ALA A 528 28.66 10.41 15.12
C ALA A 528 28.10 9.94 13.77
N ASP A 529 28.07 8.64 13.52
CA ASP A 529 27.49 8.08 12.29
C ASP A 529 25.99 8.37 12.18
N ILE A 530 25.25 8.21 13.28
CA ILE A 530 23.81 8.48 13.34
C ILE A 530 23.53 9.99 13.25
N ALA A 531 24.38 10.84 13.84
CA ALA A 531 24.25 12.28 13.72
C ALA A 531 24.38 12.77 12.27
N ALA A 532 25.23 12.12 11.46
CA ALA A 532 25.35 12.44 10.04
C ALA A 532 24.06 12.10 9.26
N GLN A 533 23.48 10.92 9.52
CA GLN A 533 22.20 10.51 8.91
C GLN A 533 21.05 11.43 9.35
N LEU A 534 20.99 11.76 10.63
CA LEU A 534 19.99 12.66 11.19
C LEU A 534 20.09 14.07 10.60
N ALA A 535 21.31 14.58 10.41
CA ALA A 535 21.52 15.88 9.77
C ALA A 535 21.06 15.90 8.31
N GLU A 536 21.10 14.77 7.61
CA GLU A 536 20.51 14.65 6.27
C GLU A 536 18.99 14.64 6.33
N ALA A 537 18.39 13.75 7.14
CA ALA A 537 16.95 13.62 7.29
C ALA A 537 16.28 14.92 7.74
N ALA A 538 16.92 15.67 8.64
CA ALA A 538 16.39 16.92 9.18
C ALA A 538 16.33 18.07 8.16
N LYS A 539 17.01 17.98 7.00
CA LYS A 539 16.94 19.02 5.96
C LYS A 539 15.54 19.19 5.38
N SER A 540 14.76 18.11 5.37
CA SER A 540 13.41 18.09 4.81
C SER A 540 12.32 18.43 5.84
N ALA A 541 12.64 18.47 7.13
CA ALA A 541 11.65 18.73 8.18
C ALA A 541 11.21 20.20 8.18
N ASP A 542 9.91 20.45 8.44
CA ASP A 542 9.35 21.79 8.63
C ASP A 542 9.19 22.18 10.11
N ILE A 543 9.53 21.26 11.01
CA ILE A 543 9.59 21.45 12.46
C ILE A 543 10.95 21.04 13.03
N ASP A 544 11.24 21.54 14.23
CA ASP A 544 12.37 21.05 15.01
C ASP A 544 11.97 19.76 15.75
N VAL A 545 12.68 18.67 15.47
CA VAL A 545 12.45 17.37 16.10
C VAL A 545 13.39 17.23 17.30
N THR A 546 12.86 17.50 18.49
CA THR A 546 13.62 17.44 19.76
C THR A 546 13.42 16.13 20.53
N SER A 547 12.50 15.29 20.09
CA SER A 547 12.22 13.97 20.65
C SER A 547 11.64 13.07 19.56
N SER A 548 11.81 11.75 19.68
CA SER A 548 11.17 10.77 18.81
C SER A 548 9.64 10.71 18.98
N CYS A 549 9.13 11.22 20.12
CA CYS A 549 7.73 11.36 20.44
C CYS A 549 7.48 12.57 21.38
N PHE A 550 6.48 13.40 21.06
CA PHE A 550 6.08 14.55 21.90
C PHE A 550 5.33 14.16 23.19
N CYS A 551 5.11 12.87 23.42
CA CYS A 551 4.67 12.36 24.73
C CYS A 551 5.82 12.42 25.76
N ARG A 552 7.07 12.56 25.36
CA ARG A 552 8.15 12.91 26.29
C ARG A 552 8.06 14.40 26.63
N LEU A 553 7.91 14.72 27.91
CA LEU A 553 7.73 16.07 28.43
C LEU A 553 8.98 16.58 29.16
N GLU A 554 9.82 15.68 29.68
CA GLU A 554 11.07 16.04 30.31
C GLU A 554 12.24 15.85 29.33
N GLU A 555 12.73 16.96 28.79
CA GLU A 555 14.08 17.02 28.24
C GLU A 555 15.01 17.14 29.46
N SER A 556 15.90 16.16 29.68
CA SER A 556 16.92 16.28 30.70
C SER A 556 17.85 17.43 30.31
N CYS A 557 17.50 18.66 30.67
CA CYS A 557 18.41 19.79 30.65
C CYS A 557 19.61 19.37 31.50
N CYS A 558 20.78 19.34 30.87
CA CYS A 558 22.07 19.30 31.53
C CYS A 558 22.22 20.54 32.44
N GLU A 559 21.60 20.51 33.61
CA GLU A 559 21.91 21.38 34.74
C GLU A 559 22.31 20.51 35.93
N SER A 560 23.58 20.15 36.00
CA SER A 560 24.39 20.24 37.24
C SER A 560 25.88 20.17 36.95
#